data_AF-A0A1G2UU27-F1
#
_entry.id   AF-A0A1G2UU27-F1
#
_cell.length_a   1.000
_cell.length_b   1.000
_cell.length_c   1.000
_cell.angle_alpha   90.00
_cell.angle_beta   90.00
_cell.angle_gamma   90.00
#
_symmetry.space_group_name_H-M   'P 1'
#
loop_
_entity.id
_entity.type
_entity.pdbx_description
1 polymer ?
#
loop_
_entity_poly.entity_id
_entity_poly.type
_entity_poly.pdbx_seq_one_letter_code
_entity_poly.pdbx_strand_id
1 'polypeptide(L)'
;MGTISAGQPIEAIEEFETITVPSNLIPQGEHFALGIKGDSMITDGIFDGDTVIIRKQNTAQDGDTVVALLNENEVTLKKIYRLANGFRLQPANPTMPAFVVKELIVQGKVVSVMRSYDKRKSLDQISNLTAFSDELKHFIVKIQEEIKSKFHENKEFDIWEKTEEKPDENKFFLETSYTFLNEILLLWVCKDKKLLNFEIIKDTKQLSLLKKEAQKIYSHIFSSNIFDWYIPENFLLQEVTNLFNKYDFTLVDRDILGKLYEQFITKEERKKLGQPSLKFFRNLKLDIIPILSYNKRNN
;
A
#
# COMPACT_ATOMS: atom_id res chain seq x y z
N MET A 1 5.84 11.95 -32.32
CA MET A 1 5.54 11.11 -31.15
C MET A 1 5.94 9.69 -31.49
N GLY A 2 6.65 9.00 -30.59
CA GLY A 2 7.05 7.59 -30.76
C GLY A 2 6.44 6.71 -29.68
N THR A 3 6.07 5.47 -30.04
CA THR A 3 5.50 4.46 -29.15
C THR A 3 6.58 3.50 -28.66
N ILE A 4 6.66 3.25 -27.36
CA ILE A 4 7.69 2.39 -26.74
C ILE A 4 7.00 1.38 -25.80
N SER A 5 7.42 0.11 -25.81
CA SER A 5 6.90 -0.92 -24.89
C SER A 5 7.55 -0.82 -23.50
N ALA A 6 6.76 -0.85 -22.42
CA ALA A 6 7.21 -0.84 -21.03
C ALA A 6 6.99 -2.21 -20.35
N GLY A 7 7.98 -2.70 -19.58
CA GLY A 7 7.90 -3.99 -18.85
C GLY A 7 8.72 -4.04 -17.55
N GLN A 8 8.57 -5.14 -16.78
CA GLN A 8 9.53 -5.56 -15.73
C GLN A 8 10.70 -6.33 -16.39
N PRO A 9 11.74 -6.84 -15.66
CA PRO A 9 12.91 -7.49 -16.27
C PRO A 9 12.54 -8.48 -17.38
N ILE A 10 13.37 -8.52 -18.42
CA ILE A 10 13.13 -9.02 -19.79
C ILE A 10 12.58 -10.45 -19.88
N GLU A 11 12.56 -11.20 -18.79
CA GLU A 11 12.11 -12.59 -18.79
C GLU A 11 10.90 -12.77 -17.87
N ALA A 12 9.77 -13.12 -18.50
CA ALA A 12 8.51 -13.62 -17.93
C ALA A 12 7.33 -12.63 -17.69
N ILE A 13 7.02 -11.72 -18.62
CA ILE A 13 5.67 -11.08 -18.63
C ILE A 13 5.10 -10.94 -20.05
N GLU A 14 3.82 -11.33 -20.21
CA GLU A 14 3.02 -11.33 -21.45
C GLU A 14 2.25 -10.01 -21.70
N GLU A 15 2.27 -9.06 -20.76
CA GLU A 15 1.58 -7.76 -20.86
C GLU A 15 2.55 -6.62 -21.18
N PHE A 16 2.42 -6.05 -22.38
CA PHE A 16 3.16 -4.86 -22.81
C PHE A 16 2.27 -3.62 -22.70
N GLU A 17 2.62 -2.69 -21.81
CA GLU A 17 2.05 -1.33 -21.88
C GLU A 17 2.84 -0.51 -22.89
N THR A 18 2.16 0.36 -23.64
CA THR A 18 2.84 1.29 -24.57
C THR A 18 2.82 2.70 -24.00
N ILE A 19 3.97 3.37 -24.05
CA ILE A 19 4.12 4.77 -23.65
C ILE A 19 4.47 5.64 -24.86
N THR A 20 3.92 6.86 -24.89
CA THR A 20 4.24 7.83 -25.92
C THR A 20 5.33 8.78 -25.43
N VAL A 21 6.43 8.87 -26.18
CA VAL A 21 7.55 9.74 -25.83
C VAL A 21 7.73 10.84 -26.89
N PRO A 22 7.94 12.11 -26.49
CA PRO A 22 8.36 13.19 -27.38
C PRO A 22 9.66 12.82 -28.11
N SER A 23 9.69 12.96 -29.43
CA SER A 23 10.82 12.52 -30.26
C SER A 23 12.11 13.32 -30.03
N ASN A 24 12.03 14.49 -29.40
CA ASN A 24 13.18 15.29 -29.01
C ASN A 24 13.86 14.79 -27.73
N LEU A 25 13.23 13.87 -26.99
CA LEU A 25 13.77 13.29 -25.75
C LEU A 25 14.46 11.94 -25.97
N ILE A 26 14.42 11.41 -27.19
CA ILE A 26 15.02 10.13 -27.55
C ILE A 26 15.80 10.27 -28.87
N PRO A 27 16.98 9.66 -28.99
CA PRO A 27 17.68 9.57 -30.27
C PRO A 27 16.92 8.67 -31.25
N GLN A 28 17.38 8.60 -32.50
CA GLN A 28 16.86 7.61 -33.46
C GLN A 28 17.24 6.18 -33.06
N GLY A 29 16.40 5.21 -33.44
CA GLY A 29 16.62 3.78 -33.23
C GLY A 29 15.41 3.05 -32.62
N GLU A 30 15.56 1.76 -32.37
CA GLU A 30 14.60 0.97 -31.60
C GLU A 30 14.77 1.23 -30.10
N HIS A 31 13.64 1.35 -29.39
CA HIS A 31 13.63 1.63 -27.96
C HIS A 31 12.67 0.69 -27.23
N PHE A 32 12.95 0.46 -25.95
CA PHE A 32 12.05 -0.17 -25.00
C PHE A 32 12.14 0.56 -23.66
N ALA A 33 11.20 0.33 -22.78
CA ALA A 33 11.12 0.97 -21.47
C ALA A 33 11.08 -0.09 -20.37
N LEU A 34 11.69 0.21 -19.23
CA LEU A 34 11.67 -0.67 -18.07
C LEU A 34 11.29 0.13 -16.81
N GLY A 35 10.45 -0.49 -15.98
CA GLY A 35 10.20 -0.01 -14.61
C GLY A 35 11.40 -0.30 -13.72
N ILE A 36 11.85 0.70 -12.96
CA ILE A 36 12.96 0.57 -12.02
C ILE A 36 12.45 0.02 -10.69
N LYS A 37 13.18 -0.97 -10.18
CA LYS A 37 13.04 -1.51 -8.83
C LYS A 37 14.36 -1.40 -8.07
N GLY A 38 14.33 -0.75 -6.91
CA GLY A 38 15.46 -0.55 -6.01
C GLY A 38 16.35 0.67 -6.31
N ASP A 39 17.39 0.82 -5.48
CA ASP A 39 18.11 2.09 -5.34
C ASP A 39 19.53 2.07 -5.93
N SER A 40 19.85 1.14 -6.82
CA SER A 40 21.23 0.96 -7.30
C SER A 40 21.77 2.12 -8.14
N MET A 41 20.91 3.03 -8.60
CA MET A 41 21.24 4.10 -9.53
C MET A 41 20.87 5.52 -9.01
N ILE A 42 20.67 5.69 -7.71
CA ILE A 42 20.17 6.94 -7.10
C ILE A 42 21.02 8.19 -7.39
N THR A 43 22.34 8.04 -7.49
CA THR A 43 23.28 9.16 -7.72
C THR A 43 23.18 9.67 -9.16
N ASP A 44 22.69 8.83 -10.08
CA ASP A 44 22.38 9.22 -11.45
C ASP A 44 20.95 9.76 -11.59
N GLY A 45 20.23 9.94 -10.48
CA GLY A 45 18.87 10.47 -10.47
C GLY A 45 17.79 9.47 -10.92
N ILE A 46 18.13 8.18 -10.99
CA ILE A 46 17.23 7.07 -11.30
C ILE A 46 16.81 6.42 -9.97
N PHE A 47 15.53 6.53 -9.61
CA PHE A 47 15.00 6.01 -8.35
C PHE A 47 14.01 4.86 -8.59
N ASP A 48 13.74 4.11 -7.52
CA ASP A 48 12.64 3.15 -7.49
C ASP A 48 11.32 3.76 -7.99
N GLY A 49 10.61 3.02 -8.85
CA GLY A 49 9.35 3.44 -9.47
C GLY A 49 9.49 4.31 -10.73
N ASP A 50 10.70 4.75 -11.10
CA ASP A 50 10.94 5.43 -12.37
C ASP A 50 10.73 4.49 -13.57
N THR A 51 10.47 5.07 -14.74
CA THR A 51 10.51 4.36 -16.02
C THR A 51 11.69 4.86 -16.82
N VAL A 52 12.66 3.99 -17.09
CA VAL A 52 13.79 4.32 -17.96
C VAL A 52 13.47 3.98 -19.41
N ILE A 53 13.92 4.84 -20.32
CA ILE A 53 13.86 4.59 -21.76
C ILE A 53 15.23 4.11 -22.21
N ILE A 54 15.26 2.98 -22.88
CA ILE A 54 16.48 2.30 -23.32
C ILE A 54 16.48 2.25 -24.83
N ARG A 55 17.57 2.73 -25.44
CA ARG A 55 17.85 2.46 -26.86
C ARG A 55 18.44 1.07 -26.98
N LYS A 56 17.81 0.22 -27.79
CA LYS A 56 18.25 -1.15 -28.05
C LYS A 56 19.55 -1.13 -28.83
N GLN A 57 20.61 -1.68 -28.24
CA GLN A 57 21.94 -1.77 -28.84
C GLN A 57 22.77 -2.79 -28.07
N ASN A 58 23.70 -3.45 -28.75
CA ASN A 58 24.58 -4.47 -28.18
C ASN A 58 25.98 -3.96 -27.77
N THR A 59 26.21 -2.65 -27.86
CA THR A 59 27.48 -2.00 -27.52
C THR A 59 27.25 -0.85 -26.56
N ALA A 60 28.27 -0.47 -25.79
CA ALA A 60 28.23 0.67 -24.87
C ALA A 60 29.62 1.26 -24.66
N GLN A 61 29.69 2.52 -24.24
CA GLN A 61 30.92 3.18 -23.85
C GLN A 61 31.14 3.11 -22.34
N ASP A 62 32.38 3.33 -21.91
CA ASP A 62 32.73 3.32 -20.50
C ASP A 62 32.02 4.47 -19.78
N GLY A 63 31.35 4.14 -18.67
CA GLY A 63 30.52 5.08 -17.93
C GLY A 63 29.06 5.14 -18.38
N ASP A 64 28.68 4.50 -19.50
CA ASP A 64 27.28 4.43 -19.92
C ASP A 64 26.44 3.62 -18.93
N THR A 65 25.23 4.11 -18.64
CA THR A 65 24.22 3.36 -17.90
C THR A 65 23.50 2.41 -18.85
N VAL A 66 23.64 1.11 -18.62
CA VAL A 66 23.17 0.05 -19.52
C VAL A 66 22.29 -0.96 -18.82
N VAL A 67 21.39 -1.56 -19.59
CA VAL A 67 20.74 -2.82 -19.23
C VAL A 67 21.63 -3.93 -19.74
N ALA A 68 22.14 -4.74 -18.81
CA ALA A 68 22.99 -5.89 -19.09
C ALA A 68 22.29 -7.17 -18.63
N LEU A 69 22.32 -8.18 -19.49
CA LEU A 69 21.96 -9.55 -19.16
C LEU A 69 23.24 -10.28 -18.73
N LEU A 70 23.23 -10.80 -17.51
CA LEU A 70 24.24 -11.67 -16.94
C LEU A 70 23.82 -13.13 -17.14
N ASN A 71 24.68 -14.08 -16.77
CA ASN A 71 24.46 -15.53 -16.88
C ASN A 71 23.00 -15.96 -16.68
N GLU A 72 22.49 -16.87 -17.52
CA GLU A 72 21.21 -17.57 -17.44
C GLU A 72 20.10 -16.80 -16.68
N ASN A 73 19.87 -15.53 -17.06
CA ASN A 73 18.62 -14.76 -16.90
C ASN A 73 18.63 -13.59 -15.88
N GLU A 74 19.77 -13.19 -15.33
CA GLU A 74 19.80 -11.99 -14.47
C GLU A 74 19.95 -10.69 -15.27
N VAL A 75 18.94 -9.83 -15.25
CA VAL A 75 18.97 -8.49 -15.89
C VAL A 75 19.30 -7.43 -14.85
N THR A 76 20.31 -6.60 -15.11
CA THR A 76 20.72 -5.50 -14.22
C THR A 76 20.85 -4.17 -14.94
N LEU A 77 20.64 -3.08 -14.20
CA LEU A 77 20.90 -1.71 -14.65
C LEU A 77 22.09 -1.13 -13.88
N LYS A 78 23.21 -0.86 -14.57
CA LYS A 78 24.47 -0.38 -13.96
C LYS A 78 25.26 0.48 -14.94
N LYS A 79 26.26 1.24 -14.44
CA LYS A 79 27.31 1.78 -15.29
C LYS A 79 28.27 0.68 -15.71
N ILE A 80 28.58 0.61 -17.00
CA ILE A 80 29.53 -0.38 -17.53
C ILE A 80 30.91 0.25 -17.75
N TYR A 81 31.96 -0.48 -17.40
CA TYR A 81 33.35 -0.13 -17.73
C TYR A 81 34.06 -1.37 -18.25
N ARG A 82 34.81 -1.22 -19.35
CA ARG A 82 35.54 -2.34 -19.94
C ARG A 82 36.85 -2.54 -19.21
N LEU A 83 37.19 -3.79 -18.93
CA LEU A 83 38.46 -4.22 -18.35
C LEU A 83 39.19 -5.12 -19.35
N ALA A 84 40.48 -5.35 -19.13
CA ALA A 84 41.26 -6.27 -19.98
C ALA A 84 40.65 -7.68 -20.07
N ASN A 85 40.08 -8.17 -18.95
CA ASN A 85 39.53 -9.52 -18.82
C ASN A 85 38.07 -9.52 -18.32
N GLY A 86 37.23 -8.65 -18.87
CA GLY A 86 35.79 -8.63 -18.59
C GLY A 86 35.21 -7.23 -18.46
N PHE A 87 34.16 -7.10 -17.65
CA PHE A 87 33.39 -5.87 -17.47
C PHE A 87 33.18 -5.58 -15.98
N ARG A 88 33.38 -4.32 -15.59
CA ARG A 88 33.01 -3.83 -14.27
C ARG A 88 31.63 -3.18 -14.35
N LEU A 89 30.70 -3.68 -13.55
CA LEU A 89 29.37 -3.11 -13.38
C LEU A 89 29.34 -2.33 -12.07
N GLN A 90 29.16 -1.01 -12.21
CA GLN A 90 29.21 -0.05 -11.11
C GLN A 90 27.80 0.48 -10.84
N PRO A 91 27.24 0.23 -9.65
CA PRO A 91 26.06 0.95 -9.18
C PRO A 91 26.36 2.45 -9.08
N ALA A 92 25.39 3.30 -9.42
CA ALA A 92 25.43 4.71 -9.05
C ALA A 92 24.81 4.90 -7.65
N ASN A 93 25.30 4.14 -6.68
CA ASN A 93 24.92 4.22 -5.28
C ASN A 93 26.18 3.97 -4.40
N PRO A 94 26.61 4.93 -3.55
CA PRO A 94 27.80 4.80 -2.73
C PRO A 94 27.77 3.62 -1.74
N THR A 95 26.59 3.15 -1.35
CA THR A 95 26.46 2.04 -0.39
C THR A 95 26.55 0.67 -1.04
N MET A 96 26.59 0.60 -2.38
CA MET A 96 26.60 -0.66 -3.13
C MET A 96 27.95 -0.85 -3.85
N PRO A 97 28.66 -1.97 -3.60
CA PRO A 97 29.94 -2.22 -4.26
C PRO A 97 29.76 -2.54 -5.75
N ALA A 98 30.75 -2.16 -6.55
CA ALA A 98 30.87 -2.63 -7.92
C ALA A 98 31.26 -4.11 -7.95
N PHE A 99 30.87 -4.80 -9.02
CA PHE A 99 31.26 -6.18 -9.26
C PHE A 99 31.78 -6.37 -10.69
N VAL A 100 32.56 -7.42 -10.90
CA VAL A 100 33.20 -7.72 -12.18
C VAL A 100 32.65 -9.03 -12.71
N VAL A 101 32.30 -9.04 -13.99
CA VAL A 101 31.83 -10.22 -14.72
C VAL A 101 32.74 -10.46 -15.92
N LYS A 102 32.97 -11.72 -16.28
CA LYS A 102 33.78 -12.07 -17.45
C LYS A 102 33.07 -11.73 -18.75
N GLU A 103 31.78 -12.05 -18.78
CA GLU A 103 30.92 -11.90 -19.96
C GLU A 103 29.57 -11.32 -19.53
N LEU A 104 28.96 -10.55 -20.42
CA LEU A 104 27.60 -10.04 -20.31
C LEU A 104 27.08 -9.72 -21.70
N ILE A 105 25.77 -9.59 -21.84
CA ILE A 105 25.13 -9.12 -23.06
C ILE A 105 24.49 -7.75 -22.78
N VAL A 106 24.97 -6.71 -23.46
CA VAL A 106 24.30 -5.40 -23.42
C VAL A 106 23.00 -5.50 -24.21
N GLN A 107 21.88 -5.24 -23.55
CA GLN A 107 20.55 -5.21 -24.17
C GLN A 107 20.21 -3.79 -24.68
N GLY A 108 20.77 -2.77 -24.03
CA GLY A 108 20.67 -1.40 -24.49
C GLY A 108 21.23 -0.38 -23.52
N LYS A 109 21.23 0.88 -23.98
CA LYS A 109 21.71 2.05 -23.25
C LYS A 109 20.54 2.92 -22.80
N VAL A 110 20.56 3.35 -21.54
CA VAL A 110 19.56 4.32 -21.04
C VAL A 110 19.77 5.67 -21.72
N VAL A 111 18.70 6.21 -22.28
CA VAL A 111 18.69 7.50 -23.00
C VAL A 111 17.81 8.55 -22.33
N SER A 112 16.83 8.13 -21.54
CA SER A 112 15.91 9.04 -20.85
C SER A 112 15.32 8.39 -19.61
N VAL A 113 14.85 9.22 -18.68
CA VAL A 113 14.15 8.81 -17.45
C VAL A 113 12.82 9.55 -17.39
N MET A 114 11.74 8.81 -17.20
CA MET A 114 10.40 9.34 -17.02
C MET A 114 9.94 9.04 -15.59
N ARG A 115 9.48 10.09 -14.90
CA ARG A 115 8.94 10.01 -13.55
C ARG A 115 7.53 10.58 -13.50
N SER A 116 6.60 9.81 -12.95
CA SER A 116 5.25 10.29 -12.63
C SER A 116 5.14 10.50 -11.13
N TYR A 117 4.96 11.76 -10.72
CA TYR A 117 4.78 12.11 -9.31
C TYR A 117 3.49 11.52 -8.73
N ASP A 118 2.42 11.45 -9.53
CA ASP A 118 1.14 10.90 -9.07
C ASP A 118 1.19 9.37 -8.92
N LYS A 119 1.83 8.67 -9.88
CA LYS A 119 2.06 7.22 -9.77
C LYS A 119 2.91 6.89 -8.53
N ARG A 120 3.94 7.68 -8.26
CA ARG A 120 4.80 7.50 -7.07
C ARG A 120 4.03 7.71 -5.77
N LYS A 121 3.22 8.77 -5.65
CA LYS A 121 2.33 8.97 -4.49
C LYS A 121 1.44 7.74 -4.25
N SER A 122 0.89 7.15 -5.32
CA SER A 122 0.06 5.94 -5.19
C SER A 122 0.84 4.71 -4.74
N LEU A 123 2.09 4.53 -5.17
CA LEU A 123 2.97 3.43 -4.75
C LEU A 123 3.42 3.60 -3.30
N ASP A 124 3.83 4.81 -2.92
CA ASP A 124 4.20 5.15 -1.55
C ASP A 124 3.02 4.91 -0.60
N GLN A 125 1.80 5.28 -0.98
CA GLN A 125 0.58 4.96 -0.25
C GLN A 125 0.35 3.45 -0.08
N ILE A 126 0.51 2.66 -1.14
CA ILE A 126 0.34 1.19 -1.09
C ILE A 126 1.39 0.57 -0.15
N SER A 127 2.64 1.05 -0.20
CA SER A 127 3.71 0.58 0.69
C SER A 127 3.41 0.91 2.16
N ASN A 128 2.95 2.13 2.44
CA ASN A 128 2.55 2.57 3.77
C ASN A 128 1.35 1.78 4.30
N LEU A 129 0.37 1.47 3.45
CA LEU A 129 -0.79 0.64 3.83
C LEU A 129 -0.38 -0.80 4.14
N THR A 130 0.59 -1.35 3.41
CA THR A 130 1.12 -2.68 3.70
C THR A 130 1.82 -2.71 5.06
N ALA A 131 2.69 -1.73 5.32
CA ALA A 131 3.37 -1.60 6.61
C ALA A 131 2.36 -1.43 7.78
N PHE A 132 1.35 -0.57 7.58
CA PHE A 132 0.27 -0.37 8.55
C PHE A 132 -0.49 -1.67 8.84
N SER A 133 -0.82 -2.42 7.78
CA SER A 133 -1.52 -3.70 7.89
C SER A 133 -0.73 -4.73 8.70
N ASP A 134 0.58 -4.82 8.49
CA ASP A 134 1.44 -5.73 9.24
C ASP A 134 1.57 -5.32 10.71
N GLU A 135 1.70 -4.02 11.01
CA GLU A 135 1.68 -3.54 12.41
C GLU A 135 0.33 -3.82 13.08
N LEU A 136 -0.79 -3.68 12.36
CA LEU A 136 -2.13 -3.99 12.88
C LEU A 136 -2.33 -5.47 13.24
N LYS A 137 -1.75 -6.41 12.48
CA LYS A 137 -1.86 -7.85 12.79
C LYS A 137 -1.34 -8.18 14.19
N HIS A 138 -0.27 -7.52 14.63
CA HIS A 138 0.26 -7.68 15.98
C HIS A 138 -0.74 -7.21 17.06
N PHE A 139 -1.46 -6.13 16.79
CA PHE A 139 -2.48 -5.62 17.70
C PHE A 139 -3.72 -6.51 17.76
N ILE A 140 -4.12 -7.13 16.65
CA ILE A 140 -5.24 -8.07 16.64
C ILE A 140 -5.01 -9.18 17.68
N VAL A 141 -3.81 -9.76 17.73
CA VAL A 141 -3.48 -10.81 18.71
C VAL A 141 -3.62 -10.29 20.15
N LYS A 142 -3.04 -9.13 20.46
CA LYS A 142 -3.16 -8.51 21.80
C LYS A 142 -4.61 -8.24 22.19
N ILE A 143 -5.41 -7.71 21.26
CA ILE A 143 -6.83 -7.42 21.48
C ILE A 143 -7.58 -8.73 21.74
N GLN A 144 -7.32 -9.79 20.99
CA GLN A 144 -7.95 -11.11 21.19
C GLN A 144 -7.60 -11.71 22.56
N GLU A 145 -6.36 -11.56 23.03
CA GLU A 145 -5.95 -12.00 24.37
C GLU A 145 -6.72 -11.25 25.46
N GLU A 146 -6.86 -9.92 25.32
CA GLU A 146 -7.61 -9.10 26.27
C GLU A 146 -9.11 -9.43 26.25
N ILE A 147 -9.70 -9.58 25.06
CA ILE A 147 -11.08 -10.02 24.88
C ILE A 147 -11.29 -11.35 25.60
N LYS A 148 -10.42 -12.33 25.36
CA LYS A 148 -10.51 -13.67 25.97
C LYS A 148 -10.46 -13.60 27.49
N SER A 149 -9.66 -12.70 28.08
CA SER A 149 -9.60 -12.51 29.53
C SER A 149 -10.88 -11.94 30.14
N LYS A 150 -11.66 -11.18 29.36
CA LYS A 150 -12.92 -10.51 29.77
C LYS A 150 -14.18 -11.27 29.35
N PHE A 151 -14.00 -12.36 28.62
CA PHE A 151 -15.03 -13.01 27.81
C PHE A 151 -16.11 -13.75 28.61
N HIS A 152 -15.73 -14.49 29.65
CA HIS A 152 -16.65 -15.39 30.35
C HIS A 152 -17.68 -14.67 31.26
N GLU A 153 -17.57 -13.35 31.42
CA GLU A 153 -18.49 -12.53 32.22
C GLU A 153 -19.45 -11.69 31.36
N ASN A 154 -19.39 -11.82 30.04
CA ASN A 154 -20.05 -10.93 29.10
C ASN A 154 -21.40 -11.47 28.57
N LYS A 155 -22.47 -10.66 28.63
CA LYS A 155 -23.83 -11.05 28.21
C LYS A 155 -24.03 -11.04 26.70
N GLU A 156 -23.27 -10.23 25.96
CA GLU A 156 -23.30 -10.21 24.49
C GLU A 156 -22.76 -11.51 23.91
N PHE A 157 -21.82 -12.17 24.59
CA PHE A 157 -21.41 -13.53 24.27
C PHE A 157 -22.57 -14.53 24.43
N ASP A 158 -23.30 -14.50 25.54
CA ASP A 158 -24.47 -15.38 25.75
C ASP A 158 -25.54 -15.20 24.66
N ILE A 159 -25.67 -13.97 24.14
CA ILE A 159 -26.59 -13.65 23.03
C ILE A 159 -26.07 -14.25 21.72
N TRP A 160 -24.78 -14.10 21.44
CA TRP A 160 -24.13 -14.67 20.26
C TRP A 160 -24.15 -16.21 20.28
N GLU A 161 -23.89 -16.85 21.41
CA GLU A 161 -23.87 -18.31 21.57
C GLU A 161 -25.22 -18.96 21.20
N LYS A 162 -26.31 -18.22 21.40
CA LYS A 162 -27.69 -18.66 21.11
C LYS A 162 -28.12 -18.47 19.65
N THR A 163 -27.24 -17.98 18.78
CA THR A 163 -27.55 -17.77 17.35
C THR A 163 -27.44 -19.06 16.53
N GLU A 164 -28.29 -19.23 15.51
CA GLU A 164 -28.37 -20.46 14.70
C GLU A 164 -27.12 -20.72 13.84
N GLU A 165 -26.46 -19.66 13.35
CA GLU A 165 -25.21 -19.73 12.58
C GLU A 165 -24.03 -19.31 13.47
N LYS A 166 -23.61 -20.18 14.41
CA LYS A 166 -22.47 -19.88 15.29
C LYS A 166 -21.12 -20.16 14.58
N PRO A 167 -20.23 -19.17 14.42
CA PRO A 167 -18.82 -19.44 14.21
C PRO A 167 -18.13 -19.96 15.48
N ASP A 168 -16.85 -20.35 15.42
CA ASP A 168 -16.10 -20.68 16.63
C ASP A 168 -15.75 -19.44 17.47
N GLU A 169 -15.35 -19.65 18.73
CA GLU A 169 -14.98 -18.57 19.67
C GLU A 169 -13.86 -17.67 19.13
N ASN A 170 -12.87 -18.24 18.44
CA ASN A 170 -11.75 -17.48 17.89
C ASN A 170 -12.24 -16.49 16.84
N LYS A 171 -13.25 -16.87 16.05
CA LYS A 171 -13.89 -16.00 15.08
C LYS A 171 -14.73 -14.90 15.76
N PHE A 172 -15.40 -15.17 16.88
CA PHE A 172 -16.04 -14.10 17.66
C PHE A 172 -15.02 -13.07 18.17
N PHE A 173 -13.89 -13.53 18.71
CA PHE A 173 -12.80 -12.66 19.14
C PHE A 173 -12.23 -11.83 17.99
N LEU A 174 -12.05 -12.48 16.84
CA LEU A 174 -11.54 -11.83 15.64
C LEU A 174 -12.50 -10.74 15.13
N GLU A 175 -13.80 -11.03 15.05
CA GLU A 175 -14.82 -10.06 14.60
C GLU A 175 -14.97 -8.90 15.59
N THR A 176 -14.87 -9.16 16.89
CA THR A 176 -14.82 -8.11 17.93
C THR A 176 -13.58 -7.22 17.78
N SER A 177 -12.41 -7.82 17.55
CA SER A 177 -11.15 -7.09 17.34
C SER A 177 -11.22 -6.19 16.11
N TYR A 178 -11.74 -6.71 14.99
CA TYR A 178 -11.91 -5.94 13.77
C TYR A 178 -12.90 -4.78 13.95
N THR A 179 -14.03 -5.02 14.62
CA THR A 179 -15.02 -3.97 14.87
C THR A 179 -14.38 -2.80 15.61
N PHE A 180 -13.66 -3.10 16.70
CA PHE A 180 -12.93 -2.09 17.47
C PHE A 180 -11.89 -1.34 16.62
N LEU A 181 -11.01 -2.04 15.89
CA LEU A 181 -9.96 -1.41 15.07
C LEU A 181 -10.54 -0.56 13.94
N ASN A 182 -11.68 -0.96 13.37
CA ASN A 182 -12.36 -0.21 12.31
C ASN A 182 -12.93 1.11 12.82
N GLU A 183 -13.51 1.09 14.01
CA GLU A 183 -13.98 2.31 14.67
C GLU A 183 -12.80 3.27 14.90
N ILE A 184 -11.67 2.78 15.42
CA ILE A 184 -10.46 3.60 15.60
C ILE A 184 -9.95 4.14 14.27
N LEU A 185 -9.85 3.32 13.23
CA LEU A 185 -9.45 3.75 11.89
C LEU A 185 -10.30 4.89 11.37
N LEU A 186 -11.62 4.78 11.52
CA LEU A 186 -12.54 5.81 11.05
C LEU A 186 -12.48 7.09 11.88
N LEU A 187 -12.20 6.99 13.17
CA LEU A 187 -11.90 8.17 13.98
C LEU A 187 -10.64 8.89 13.45
N TRP A 188 -9.60 8.15 13.07
CA TRP A 188 -8.39 8.74 12.47
C TRP A 188 -8.61 9.31 11.07
N VAL A 189 -9.39 8.63 10.23
CA VAL A 189 -9.83 9.18 8.93
C VAL A 189 -10.59 10.50 9.14
N CYS A 190 -11.51 10.55 10.10
CA CYS A 190 -12.22 11.77 10.46
C CYS A 190 -11.26 12.87 10.96
N LYS A 191 -10.30 12.54 11.81
CA LYS A 191 -9.29 13.46 12.32
C LYS A 191 -8.49 14.08 11.19
N ASP A 192 -7.90 13.27 10.32
CA ASP A 192 -7.00 13.73 9.27
C ASP A 192 -7.75 14.51 8.17
N LYS A 193 -9.02 14.16 7.92
CA LYS A 193 -9.93 14.96 7.08
C LYS A 193 -10.52 16.19 7.77
N LYS A 194 -10.08 16.51 8.99
CA LYS A 194 -10.52 17.68 9.79
C LYS A 194 -12.01 17.69 10.13
N LEU A 195 -12.62 16.50 10.20
CA LEU A 195 -14.01 16.30 10.60
C LEU A 195 -14.15 16.13 12.12
N LEU A 196 -13.11 15.62 12.79
CA LEU A 196 -13.00 15.55 14.25
C LEU A 196 -11.68 16.20 14.68
N ASN A 197 -11.64 16.71 15.91
CA ASN A 197 -10.46 17.36 16.46
C ASN A 197 -9.97 16.65 17.72
N PHE A 198 -8.94 15.82 17.58
CA PHE A 198 -8.25 15.17 18.69
C PHE A 198 -6.83 14.76 18.28
N GLU A 199 -5.93 14.66 19.25
CA GLU A 199 -4.53 14.23 19.06
C GLU A 199 -4.30 12.79 19.55
N ILE A 200 -4.88 12.47 20.70
CA ILE A 200 -4.79 11.15 21.35
C ILE A 200 -6.12 10.84 22.04
N ILE A 201 -6.44 9.55 22.15
CA ILE A 201 -7.55 9.06 22.95
C ILE A 201 -6.99 8.60 24.30
N LYS A 202 -7.21 9.41 25.34
CA LYS A 202 -6.61 9.23 26.67
C LYS A 202 -7.27 8.10 27.45
N ASP A 203 -8.57 7.93 27.28
CA ASP A 203 -9.39 6.98 28.01
C ASP A 203 -10.65 6.60 27.22
N THR A 204 -11.36 5.62 27.75
CA THR A 204 -12.59 5.08 27.16
C THR A 204 -13.77 6.08 27.17
N LYS A 205 -13.76 7.09 28.06
CA LYS A 205 -14.76 8.15 28.07
C LYS A 205 -14.58 9.07 26.86
N GLN A 206 -13.34 9.47 26.58
CA GLN A 206 -13.02 10.23 25.38
C GLN A 206 -13.34 9.43 24.12
N LEU A 207 -13.02 8.13 24.09
CA LEU A 207 -13.37 7.24 22.98
C LEU A 207 -14.88 7.26 22.71
N SER A 208 -15.71 7.08 23.74
CA SER A 208 -17.17 7.07 23.58
C SER A 208 -17.73 8.41 23.10
N LEU A 209 -17.17 9.54 23.54
CA LEU A 209 -17.52 10.87 23.04
C LEU A 209 -17.19 11.01 21.55
N LEU A 210 -15.98 10.62 21.14
CA LEU A 210 -15.54 10.66 19.75
C LEU A 210 -16.39 9.75 18.85
N LYS A 211 -16.71 8.54 19.31
CA LYS A 211 -17.63 7.63 18.60
C LYS A 211 -19.00 8.27 18.38
N LYS A 212 -19.54 8.97 19.39
CA LYS A 212 -20.83 9.69 19.29
C LYS A 212 -20.78 10.87 18.31
N GLU A 213 -19.65 11.58 18.25
CA GLU A 213 -19.45 12.63 17.25
C GLU A 213 -19.33 12.04 15.84
N ALA A 214 -18.53 10.98 15.69
CA ALA A 214 -18.33 10.28 14.44
C ALA A 214 -19.61 9.61 13.92
N GLN A 215 -20.51 9.16 14.81
CA GLN A 215 -21.82 8.62 14.46
C GLN A 215 -22.69 9.62 13.67
N LYS A 216 -22.49 10.93 13.86
CA LYS A 216 -23.20 11.96 13.05
C LYS A 216 -22.77 11.95 11.59
N ILE A 217 -21.57 11.44 11.30
CA ILE A 217 -20.97 11.34 9.97
C ILE A 217 -21.19 9.92 9.41
N TYR A 218 -20.94 8.91 10.23
CA TYR A 218 -20.97 7.49 9.88
C TYR A 218 -21.94 6.70 10.77
N SER A 219 -23.23 7.01 10.68
CA SER A 219 -24.28 6.48 11.56
C SER A 219 -24.36 4.96 11.59
N HIS A 220 -24.10 4.30 10.47
CA HIS A 220 -24.14 2.83 10.30
C HIS A 220 -22.89 2.12 10.83
N ILE A 221 -21.80 2.84 11.06
CA ILE A 221 -20.54 2.27 11.55
C ILE A 221 -20.54 2.29 13.08
N PHE A 222 -20.92 3.44 13.65
CA PHE A 222 -21.00 3.62 15.10
C PHE A 222 -22.40 3.29 15.65
N SER A 223 -23.22 2.55 14.91
CA SER A 223 -24.48 1.99 15.41
C SER A 223 -24.20 0.72 16.20
N SER A 224 -24.78 0.64 17.41
CA SER A 224 -24.63 -0.49 18.31
C SER A 224 -24.89 -1.83 17.62
N ASN A 225 -23.91 -2.72 17.71
CA ASN A 225 -23.97 -4.10 17.25
C ASN A 225 -23.44 -5.06 18.33
N ILE A 226 -23.57 -6.37 18.10
CA ILE A 226 -23.20 -7.42 19.07
C ILE A 226 -21.70 -7.49 19.38
N PHE A 227 -20.84 -6.81 18.61
CA PHE A 227 -19.39 -6.77 18.77
C PHE A 227 -18.89 -5.47 19.43
N ASP A 228 -19.76 -4.50 19.71
CA ASP A 228 -19.40 -3.21 20.33
C ASP A 228 -19.25 -3.28 21.86
N TRP A 229 -19.39 -4.48 22.44
CA TRP A 229 -19.30 -4.71 23.88
C TRP A 229 -17.89 -4.50 24.44
N TYR A 230 -16.87 -4.64 23.58
CA TYR A 230 -15.47 -4.63 24.00
C TYR A 230 -15.02 -3.23 24.42
N ILE A 231 -14.54 -3.13 25.66
CA ILE A 231 -13.94 -1.92 26.23
C ILE A 231 -12.46 -2.22 26.51
N PRO A 232 -11.53 -1.60 25.76
CA PRO A 232 -10.10 -1.86 25.92
C PRO A 232 -9.57 -1.32 27.24
N GLU A 233 -8.52 -1.94 27.77
CA GLU A 233 -7.72 -1.31 28.80
C GLU A 233 -7.04 -0.04 28.28
N ASN A 234 -6.86 0.95 29.16
CA ASN A 234 -6.27 2.23 28.78
C ASN A 234 -4.88 2.07 28.15
N PHE A 235 -4.09 1.09 28.61
CA PHE A 235 -2.78 0.81 28.05
C PHE A 235 -2.86 0.35 26.59
N LEU A 236 -3.69 -0.66 26.30
CA LEU A 236 -3.87 -1.15 24.93
C LEU A 236 -4.48 -0.09 24.03
N LEU A 237 -5.45 0.67 24.53
CA LEU A 237 -6.02 1.81 23.80
C LEU A 237 -4.94 2.82 23.41
N GLN A 238 -4.05 3.18 24.34
CA GLN A 238 -2.93 4.08 24.05
C GLN A 238 -1.96 3.50 23.03
N GLU A 239 -1.57 2.22 23.16
CA GLU A 239 -0.69 1.57 22.18
C GLU A 239 -1.30 1.59 20.77
N VAL A 240 -2.58 1.26 20.64
CA VAL A 240 -3.31 1.32 19.36
C VAL A 240 -3.32 2.75 18.84
N THR A 241 -3.68 3.74 19.65
CA THR A 241 -3.73 5.15 19.20
C THR A 241 -2.37 5.68 18.73
N ASN A 242 -1.29 5.24 19.38
CA ASN A 242 0.07 5.57 18.99
C ASN A 242 0.45 4.98 17.64
N LEU A 243 0.01 3.75 17.34
CA LEU A 243 0.17 3.17 16.01
C LEU A 243 -0.50 4.05 14.94
N PHE A 244 -1.78 4.37 15.14
CA PHE A 244 -2.53 5.15 14.16
C PHE A 244 -1.93 6.55 13.94
N ASN A 245 -1.36 7.18 14.97
CA ASN A 245 -0.68 8.46 14.83
C ASN A 245 0.62 8.43 13.99
N LYS A 246 1.16 7.25 13.65
CA LYS A 246 2.31 7.14 12.73
C LYS A 246 1.94 7.31 11.26
N TYR A 247 0.65 7.21 10.92
CA TYR A 247 0.16 7.18 9.53
C TYR A 247 -0.76 8.37 9.23
N ASP A 248 -0.75 8.80 7.97
CA ASP A 248 -1.62 9.85 7.44
C ASP A 248 -2.77 9.22 6.64
N PHE A 249 -4.00 9.41 7.09
CA PHE A 249 -5.22 8.89 6.49
C PHE A 249 -5.96 9.94 5.62
N THR A 250 -5.38 11.12 5.38
CA THR A 250 -6.00 12.19 4.58
C THR A 250 -6.46 11.70 3.21
N LEU A 251 -5.64 10.88 2.55
CA LEU A 251 -5.87 10.37 1.20
C LEU A 251 -6.58 9.01 1.16
N VAL A 252 -6.96 8.46 2.31
CA VAL A 252 -7.76 7.23 2.36
C VAL A 252 -9.17 7.52 1.88
N ASP A 253 -9.59 6.73 0.89
CA ASP A 253 -10.92 6.71 0.30
C ASP A 253 -11.55 5.32 0.41
N ARG A 254 -12.73 5.15 -0.19
CA ARG A 254 -13.48 3.89 -0.16
C ARG A 254 -12.72 2.72 -0.77
N ASP A 255 -12.01 2.96 -1.87
CA ASP A 255 -11.32 1.90 -2.61
C ASP A 255 -10.08 1.44 -1.84
N ILE A 256 -9.37 2.40 -1.21
CA ILE A 256 -8.24 2.12 -0.32
C ILE A 256 -8.70 1.35 0.92
N LEU A 257 -9.79 1.78 1.56
CA LEU A 257 -10.37 1.03 2.69
C LEU A 257 -10.73 -0.39 2.24
N GLY A 258 -11.40 -0.56 1.10
CA GLY A 258 -11.76 -1.87 0.56
C GLY A 258 -10.56 -2.81 0.37
N LYS A 259 -9.46 -2.28 -0.17
CA LYS A 259 -8.18 -3.01 -0.35
C LYS A 259 -7.52 -3.35 0.97
N LEU A 260 -7.49 -2.42 1.93
CA LEU A 260 -6.96 -2.66 3.27
C LEU A 260 -7.70 -3.84 3.93
N TYR A 261 -9.02 -3.88 3.80
CA TYR A 261 -9.82 -5.01 4.28
C TYR A 261 -9.56 -6.33 3.54
N GLU A 262 -9.10 -6.31 2.28
CA GLU A 262 -8.83 -7.55 1.51
C GLU A 262 -7.61 -8.28 2.06
N GLN A 263 -6.73 -7.55 2.72
CA GLN A 263 -5.56 -8.10 3.40
C GLN A 263 -5.91 -8.78 4.73
N PHE A 264 -7.08 -8.46 5.32
CA PHE A 264 -7.53 -9.01 6.60
C PHE A 264 -8.52 -10.16 6.47
N ILE A 265 -9.37 -10.14 5.43
CA ILE A 265 -10.36 -11.19 5.14
C ILE A 265 -10.43 -11.39 3.63
N THR A 266 -10.20 -12.62 3.16
CA THR A 266 -10.16 -12.92 1.72
C THR A 266 -11.51 -12.73 1.04
N LYS A 267 -11.52 -12.49 -0.28
CA LYS A 267 -12.76 -12.34 -1.07
C LYS A 267 -13.67 -13.58 -0.99
N GLU A 268 -13.09 -14.76 -0.81
CA GLU A 268 -13.83 -16.02 -0.66
C GLU A 268 -14.45 -16.16 0.73
N GLU A 269 -13.71 -15.81 1.79
CA GLU A 269 -14.26 -15.75 3.14
C GLU A 269 -15.38 -14.71 3.24
N ARG A 270 -15.25 -13.54 2.61
CA ARG A 270 -16.34 -12.56 2.50
C ARG A 270 -17.61 -13.13 1.89
N LYS A 271 -17.49 -13.97 0.85
CA LYS A 271 -18.64 -14.62 0.20
C LYS A 271 -19.25 -15.73 1.07
N LYS A 272 -18.42 -16.45 1.84
CA LYS A 272 -18.84 -17.53 2.76
C LYS A 272 -19.46 -17.01 4.06
N LEU A 273 -19.08 -15.81 4.52
CA LEU A 273 -19.52 -15.17 5.78
C LEU A 273 -20.97 -14.63 5.79
N GLY A 274 -21.78 -14.98 4.79
CA GLY A 274 -23.25 -14.98 4.88
C GLY A 274 -23.92 -13.91 5.75
N GLN A 275 -23.82 -12.62 5.41
CA GLN A 275 -24.76 -11.53 5.77
C GLN A 275 -24.71 -10.74 7.11
N PRO A 276 -24.12 -11.12 8.26
CA PRO A 276 -23.98 -10.17 9.38
C PRO A 276 -22.94 -9.09 9.10
N SER A 277 -21.71 -9.51 8.79
CA SER A 277 -20.60 -8.60 8.44
C SER A 277 -20.85 -7.88 7.11
N LEU A 278 -21.57 -8.49 6.16
CA LEU A 278 -21.91 -7.88 4.86
C LEU A 278 -23.08 -6.88 4.92
N LYS A 279 -24.02 -6.96 5.88
CA LYS A 279 -25.06 -5.93 6.06
C LYS A 279 -24.47 -4.59 6.52
N PHE A 280 -23.38 -4.63 7.27
CA PHE A 280 -22.58 -3.46 7.64
C PHE A 280 -22.07 -2.71 6.39
N PHE A 281 -21.66 -3.43 5.34
CA PHE A 281 -21.07 -2.84 4.13
C PHE A 281 -22.06 -2.56 2.99
N ARG A 282 -23.16 -3.31 2.89
CA ARG A 282 -24.17 -3.10 1.84
C ARG A 282 -24.99 -1.83 2.05
N ASN A 283 -25.02 -1.32 3.29
CA ASN A 283 -25.69 -0.08 3.69
C ASN A 283 -24.75 1.14 3.79
N LEU A 284 -23.49 1.02 3.38
CA LEU A 284 -22.66 2.17 2.99
C LEU A 284 -23.29 2.82 1.74
N LYS A 285 -24.42 3.51 1.90
CA LYS A 285 -24.68 4.73 1.13
C LYS A 285 -23.69 5.78 1.62
N LEU A 286 -22.41 5.58 1.29
CA LEU A 286 -21.58 6.72 0.96
C LEU A 286 -22.22 7.26 -0.31
N ASP A 287 -23.16 8.19 -0.14
CA ASP A 287 -23.51 9.06 -1.23
C ASP A 287 -22.18 9.54 -1.81
N ILE A 288 -22.04 9.26 -3.09
CA ILE A 288 -21.03 9.79 -3.97
C ILE A 288 -20.90 11.26 -3.59
N ILE A 289 -19.82 11.66 -2.90
CA ILE A 289 -19.30 13.01 -3.12
C ILE A 289 -18.69 12.87 -4.51
N PRO A 290 -19.32 13.42 -5.56
CA PRO A 290 -18.73 13.38 -6.86
C PRO A 290 -17.54 14.31 -6.75
N ILE A 291 -16.32 13.80 -6.78
CA ILE A 291 -15.19 14.61 -7.23
C ILE A 291 -15.29 14.66 -8.76
N LEU A 292 -16.35 15.32 -9.23
CA LEU A 292 -16.48 15.89 -10.54
C LEU A 292 -16.72 17.39 -10.31
N SER A 293 -15.86 18.19 -10.95
CA SER A 293 -15.81 19.67 -10.98
C SER A 293 -14.99 20.38 -9.90
N TYR A 294 -13.65 20.26 -9.98
CA TYR A 294 -12.82 21.45 -9.77
C TYR A 294 -12.69 22.16 -11.13
N ASN A 295 -13.48 23.21 -11.35
CA ASN A 295 -13.24 24.15 -12.44
C ASN A 295 -13.27 25.58 -11.89
N LYS A 296 -12.12 26.24 -12.03
CA LYS A 296 -11.84 27.69 -11.89
C LYS A 296 -12.22 28.40 -10.58
N ARG A 297 -11.17 28.80 -9.84
CA ARG A 297 -11.14 30.18 -9.31
C ARG A 297 -10.81 31.11 -10.48
N ASN A 298 -11.75 31.98 -10.82
CA ASN A 298 -11.47 33.25 -11.47
C ASN A 298 -11.99 34.36 -10.54
N ASN A 299 -11.12 35.35 -10.36
CA ASN A 299 -11.24 36.62 -9.64
C ASN A 299 -11.18 36.53 -8.11
#